data_AF-A0A9E0SG11-F1
#
_entry.id   AF-A0A9E0SG11-F1
#
_cell.length_a   1.000
_cell.length_b   1.000
_cell.length_c   1.000
_cell.angle_alpha   90.00
_cell.angle_beta   90.00
_cell.angle_gamma   90.00
#
_symmetry.space_group_name_H-M   'P 1'
#
loop_
_entity.id
_entity.type
_entity.pdbx_description
1 polymer ?
#
loop_
_entity_poly.entity_id
_entity_poly.type
_entity_poly.pdbx_seq_one_letter_code
_entity_poly.pdbx_strand_id
1 'polypeptide(L)'
;MSFLAVAIPVEAAVANLPLLARSALGFGIFGAIISLTLAFKPLLKGLWQALLLALKPRHHLQAGRAHAAALLQTLACDFEANQPSQAEELRRLASRG
;
A
#
# COMPACT_ATOMS: atom_id res chain seq x y z
N MET A 1 -36.87 -36.44 -53.30
CA MET A 1 -37.66 -35.33 -52.73
C MET A 1 -37.96 -35.64 -51.28
N SER A 2 -38.12 -34.59 -50.47
CA SER A 2 -38.49 -34.60 -49.04
C SER A 2 -37.34 -34.44 -48.05
N PHE A 3 -36.79 -33.21 -48.08
CA PHE A 3 -36.57 -32.31 -46.95
C PHE A 3 -36.67 -32.94 -45.54
N LEU A 4 -35.52 -33.18 -44.93
CA LEU A 4 -35.37 -33.10 -43.48
C LEU A 4 -35.49 -31.62 -43.09
N ALA A 5 -36.72 -31.10 -43.09
CA ALA A 5 -37.07 -29.89 -42.37
C ALA A 5 -37.03 -30.23 -40.88
N VAL A 6 -35.82 -30.31 -40.33
CA VAL A 6 -35.60 -30.21 -38.89
C VAL A 6 -36.00 -28.80 -38.51
N ALA A 7 -37.27 -28.61 -38.21
CA ALA A 7 -37.78 -27.42 -37.57
C ALA A 7 -37.23 -27.43 -36.14
N ILE A 8 -35.99 -26.99 -35.98
CA ILE A 8 -35.49 -26.59 -34.66
C ILE A 8 -36.40 -25.43 -34.25
N PRO A 9 -37.20 -25.56 -33.18
CA PRO A 9 -38.09 -24.49 -32.78
C PRO A 9 -37.25 -23.26 -32.46
N VAL A 10 -37.40 -22.20 -33.26
CA VAL A 10 -36.72 -20.92 -33.06
C VAL A 10 -37.06 -20.38 -31.68
N GLU A 11 -38.24 -20.71 -31.14
CA GLU A 11 -38.67 -20.38 -29.78
C GLU A 11 -37.72 -20.95 -28.71
N ALA A 12 -37.16 -22.15 -28.90
CA ALA A 12 -36.24 -22.76 -27.93
C ALA A 12 -34.83 -22.13 -27.96
N ALA A 13 -34.40 -21.63 -29.13
CA ALA A 13 -33.14 -20.90 -29.25
C ALA A 13 -33.25 -19.49 -28.63
N VAL A 14 -34.40 -18.83 -28.79
CA VAL A 14 -34.65 -17.48 -28.24
C VAL A 14 -34.94 -17.52 -26.73
N ALA A 15 -35.56 -18.59 -26.22
CA ALA A 15 -35.84 -18.74 -24.78
C ALA A 15 -34.58 -18.84 -23.90
N ASN A 16 -33.47 -19.36 -24.45
CA ASN A 16 -32.19 -19.50 -23.73
C ASN A 16 -31.27 -18.27 -23.87
N LEU A 17 -31.57 -17.39 -24.82
CA LEU A 17 -30.85 -16.15 -25.08
C LEU A 17 -30.78 -15.18 -23.88
N PRO A 18 -31.86 -14.95 -23.10
CA PRO A 18 -31.77 -14.08 -21.92
C PRO A 18 -30.94 -14.67 -20.78
N LEU A 19 -30.88 -16.01 -20.65
CA LEU A 19 -30.07 -16.69 -19.65
C LEU A 19 -28.57 -16.59 -19.98
N LEU A 20 -28.24 -16.77 -21.26
CA LEU A 20 -26.88 -16.58 -21.79
C LEU A 20 -26.45 -15.11 -21.73
N ALA A 21 -27.35 -14.18 -22.07
CA ALA A 21 -27.09 -12.74 -21.96
C ALA A 21 -26.86 -12.31 -20.51
N ARG A 22 -27.63 -12.82 -19.54
CA ARG A 22 -27.40 -12.57 -18.11
C ARG A 22 -26.07 -13.13 -17.62
N SER A 23 -25.71 -14.34 -18.05
CA SER A 23 -24.44 -14.96 -17.69
C SER A 23 -23.26 -14.16 -18.26
N ALA A 24 -23.33 -13.77 -19.54
CA ALA A 24 -22.33 -12.94 -20.20
C ALA A 24 -22.18 -11.55 -19.56
N LEU A 25 -23.28 -10.92 -19.14
CA LEU A 25 -23.24 -9.65 -18.40
C LEU A 25 -22.63 -9.82 -17.00
N GLY A 26 -22.93 -10.93 -16.31
CA GLY A 26 -22.28 -11.27 -15.04
C GLY A 26 -20.76 -11.39 -15.20
N PHE A 27 -20.30 -12.18 -16.18
CA PHE A 27 -18.88 -12.29 -16.51
C PHE A 27 -18.27 -10.96 -16.99
N GLY A 28 -19.03 -10.11 -17.67
CA GLY A 28 -18.59 -8.79 -18.11
C GLY A 28 -18.32 -7.82 -16.95
N ILE A 29 -19.15 -7.84 -15.91
CA ILE A 29 -18.95 -7.00 -14.71
C ILE A 29 -17.72 -7.49 -13.93
N PHE A 30 -17.59 -8.80 -13.74
CA PHE A 30 -16.39 -9.37 -13.10
C PHE A 30 -15.13 -9.09 -13.93
N GLY A 31 -15.20 -9.24 -15.25
CA GLY A 31 -14.10 -8.91 -16.17
C GLY A 31 -13.73 -7.43 -16.14
N ALA A 32 -14.71 -6.53 -16.06
CA ALA A 32 -14.48 -5.09 -15.93
C ALA A 32 -13.82 -4.74 -14.59
N ILE A 33 -14.27 -5.34 -13.49
CA ILE A 33 -13.67 -5.13 -12.16
C ILE A 33 -12.23 -5.68 -12.14
N ILE A 34 -11.99 -6.84 -12.73
CA ILE A 34 -10.65 -7.45 -12.83
C ILE A 34 -9.74 -6.60 -13.71
N SER A 35 -10.23 -6.13 -14.86
CA SER A 35 -9.46 -5.25 -15.76
C SER A 35 -9.12 -3.92 -15.08
N LEU A 36 -10.07 -3.34 -14.34
CA LEU A 36 -9.86 -2.14 -13.55
C LEU A 36 -8.82 -2.39 -12.44
N THR A 37 -8.93 -3.47 -11.67
CA THR A 37 -7.93 -3.80 -10.66
C THR A 37 -6.56 -4.17 -11.24
N LEU A 38 -6.47 -4.69 -12.47
CA LEU A 38 -5.21 -4.91 -13.17
C LEU A 38 -4.59 -3.61 -13.68
N ALA A 39 -5.38 -2.69 -14.22
CA ALA A 39 -4.91 -1.39 -14.68
C ALA A 39 -4.43 -0.53 -13.49
N PHE A 40 -5.12 -0.60 -12.36
CA PHE A 40 -4.81 0.15 -11.13
C PHE A 40 -3.95 -0.65 -10.13
N LYS A 41 -3.49 -1.84 -10.51
CA LYS A 41 -2.59 -2.70 -9.73
C LYS A 41 -1.32 -1.99 -9.23
N PRO A 42 -0.62 -1.14 -10.02
CA PRO A 42 0.53 -0.40 -9.50
C PRO A 42 0.13 0.61 -8.43
N LEU A 43 -1.04 1.25 -8.55
CA LEU A 43 -1.56 2.21 -7.56
C LEU A 43 -1.95 1.52 -6.26
N LEU A 44 -2.61 0.36 -6.34
CA LEU A 44 -2.95 -0.47 -5.17
C LEU A 44 -1.69 -0.93 -4.43
N LYS A 45 -0.64 -1.32 -5.16
CA LYS A 45 0.63 -1.73 -4.57
C LYS A 45 1.33 -0.55 -3.85
N GLY A 46 1.34 0.62 -4.48
CA GLY A 46 1.88 1.85 -3.87
C GLY A 46 1.09 2.27 -2.62
N LEU A 47 -0.24 2.19 -2.68
CA LEU A 47 -1.10 2.50 -1.54
C LEU A 47 -0.87 1.53 -0.38
N TRP A 48 -0.72 0.23 -0.66
CA TRP A 48 -0.45 -0.77 0.36
C TRP A 48 0.91 -0.55 1.03
N GLN A 49 1.95 -0.21 0.25
CA GLN A 49 3.27 0.13 0.78
C GLN A 49 3.25 1.40 1.62
N ALA A 50 2.55 2.44 1.16
CA ALA A 50 2.38 3.68 1.91
C ALA A 50 1.61 3.45 3.21
N LEU A 51 0.56 2.63 3.17
CA LEU A 51 -0.22 2.26 4.35
C LEU A 51 0.64 1.46 5.34
N LEU A 52 1.42 0.50 4.87
CA LEU A 52 2.37 -0.25 5.72
C LEU A 52 3.43 0.65 6.33
N LEU A 53 3.95 1.63 5.59
CA LEU A 53 4.90 2.64 6.09
C LEU A 53 4.26 3.61 7.08
N ALA A 54 2.99 3.96 6.88
CA ALA A 54 2.24 4.84 7.77
C ALA A 54 1.84 4.14 9.07
N LEU A 55 1.45 2.86 9.00
CA LEU A 55 1.14 2.04 10.17
C LEU A 55 2.38 1.59 10.92
N LYS A 56 3.56 1.53 10.27
CA LYS A 56 4.81 1.18 10.94
C LYS A 56 5.15 2.28 11.95
N PRO A 57 5.06 2.01 13.27
CA PRO A 57 5.39 3.04 14.26
C PRO A 57 6.86 3.44 14.06
N ARG A 58 7.11 4.74 13.90
CA ARG A 58 8.44 5.32 13.70
C ARG A 58 9.27 5.31 15.00
N HIS A 59 9.23 4.21 15.75
CA HIS A 59 9.85 4.06 17.06
C HIS A 59 11.39 4.19 16.99
N HIS A 60 11.98 3.81 15.85
CA HIS A 60 13.42 3.89 15.61
C HIS A 60 13.92 5.34 15.53
N LEU A 61 13.09 6.29 15.09
CA LEU A 61 13.53 7.69 14.95
C LEU A 61 13.69 8.36 16.32
N GLN A 62 12.76 8.08 17.25
CA GLN A 62 12.83 8.59 18.62
C GLN A 62 13.95 7.90 19.41
N ALA A 63 14.12 6.59 19.25
CA ALA A 63 15.21 5.85 19.87
C ALA A 63 16.59 6.36 19.39
N GLY A 64 16.75 6.64 18.10
CA GLY A 64 17.99 7.20 17.56
C GLY A 64 18.30 8.61 18.07
N ARG A 65 17.29 9.47 18.21
CA ARG A 65 17.45 10.82 18.78
C ARG A 65 17.83 10.78 20.24
N ALA A 66 17.14 9.97 21.04
CA ALA A 66 17.47 9.79 22.45
C ALA A 66 18.89 9.24 22.64
N HIS A 67 19.30 8.29 21.79
CA HIS A 67 20.65 7.74 21.83
C HIS A 67 21.72 8.77 21.43
N ALA A 68 21.47 9.58 20.40
CA ALA A 68 22.38 10.65 19.99
C ALA A 68 22.53 11.73 21.08
N ALA A 69 21.42 12.12 21.73
CA ALA A 69 21.45 13.07 22.85
C ALA A 69 22.24 12.53 24.05
N ALA A 70 22.09 11.23 24.37
CA ALA A 70 22.85 10.59 25.43
C ALA A 70 24.36 10.58 25.16
N LEU A 71 24.78 10.25 23.94
CA LEU A 71 26.19 10.29 23.54
C LEU A 71 26.80 11.69 23.66
N LEU A 72 26.05 12.72 23.23
CA LEU A 72 26.49 14.11 23.35
C LEU A 72 26.63 14.55 24.82
N GLN A 73 25.76 14.08 25.71
CA GLN A 73 25.89 14.33 27.14
C GLN A 73 27.13 13.64 27.74
N THR A 74 27.40 12.39 27.35
CA THR A 74 28.62 11.69 27.80
C THR A 74 29.87 12.44 27.36
N LEU A 75 29.95 12.85 26.09
CA LEU A 75 31.06 13.64 25.58
C LEU A 75 31.19 14.99 26.31
N ALA A 76 30.07 15.67 26.60
CA ALA A 76 30.11 16.91 27.34
C ALA A 76 30.72 16.73 28.74
N CYS A 77 30.45 15.62 29.43
CA CYS A 77 31.08 15.30 30.71
C CYS A 77 32.59 15.04 30.56
N ASP A 78 33.01 14.35 29.50
CA ASP A 78 34.44 14.08 29.26
C ASP A 78 35.23 15.37 28.99
N PHE A 79 34.60 16.36 28.33
CA PHE A 79 35.22 17.65 28.03
C PHE A 79 35.09 18.69 29.16
N GLU A 80 34.31 18.43 30.20
CA GLU A 80 34.03 19.38 31.29
C GLU A 80 35.32 19.82 32.03
N ALA A 81 36.28 18.90 32.18
CA ALA A 81 37.55 19.17 32.87
C ALA A 81 38.56 19.94 32.00
N ASN A 82 38.54 19.76 30.68
CA ASN A 82 39.53 20.35 29.77
C ASN A 82 39.03 21.63 29.08
N GLN A 83 37.77 21.65 28.63
CA GLN A 83 37.22 22.71 27.78
C GLN A 83 35.73 22.95 28.10
N PRO A 84 35.42 23.72 29.17
CA PRO A 84 34.05 23.89 29.64
C PRO A 84 33.14 24.60 28.63
N SER A 85 33.68 25.46 27.77
CA SER A 85 32.93 26.10 26.69
C SER A 85 32.41 25.11 25.64
N GLN A 86 33.22 24.11 25.28
CA GLN A 86 32.81 23.06 24.35
C GLN A 86 31.80 22.11 24.98
N ALA A 87 31.95 21.80 26.27
CA ALA A 87 30.98 21.01 27.02
C ALA A 87 29.58 21.66 27.04
N GLU A 88 29.50 23.00 27.20
CA GLU A 88 28.23 23.72 27.09
C GLU A 88 27.62 23.67 25.69
N GLU A 89 28.43 23.80 24.63
CA GLU A 89 27.94 23.68 23.25
C GLU A 89 27.37 22.29 22.99
N LEU A 90 28.04 21.24 23.46
CA LEU A 90 27.58 19.86 23.35
C LEU A 90 26.28 19.62 24.13
N ARG A 91 26.13 20.19 25.34
CA ARG A 91 24.88 20.15 26.12
C ARG A 91 23.74 20.89 25.42
N ARG A 92 24.02 22.03 24.78
CA ARG A 92 23.03 22.78 23.97
C ARG A 92 22.62 22.04 22.70
N LEU A 93 23.52 21.27 22.09
CA LEU A 93 23.20 20.41 20.96
C LEU A 93 22.37 19.19 21.38
N ALA A 94 22.71 18.58 22.52
CA ALA A 94 21.99 17.44 23.09
C ALA A 94 20.54 17.79 23.49
N SER A 95 20.29 19.00 24.00
CA SER A 95 18.95 19.44 24.40
C SER A 95 18.03 19.83 23.23
N ARG A 96 18.58 19.90 22.01
CA ARG A 96 17.87 20.36 20.81
C ARG A 96 17.48 19.22 19.85
N GLY A 97 18.03 18.02 20.05
CA GLY A 97 17.76 16.80 19.25
C GLY A 97 16.67 15.92 19.86
#